data_AF-A0A2V2N1F9-F1
#
_entry.id   AF-A0A2V2N1F9-F1
#
_cell.length_a   1.000
_cell.length_b   1.000
_cell.length_c   1.000
_cell.angle_alpha   90.00
_cell.angle_beta   90.00
_cell.angle_gamma   90.00
#
_symmetry.space_group_name_H-M   'P 1'
#
loop_
_entity.id
_entity.type
_entity.pdbx_description
1 polymer ?
#
loop_
_entity_poly.entity_id
_entity_poly.type
_entity_poly.pdbx_seq_one_letter_code
_entity_poly.pdbx_strand_id
1 'polypeptide(L)'
;MPVHVPRRLLSDNGRFHCVKIDYADRALARVIREDHIIQDDALLISAFITERKITNNISIRRAQKITCNLITLRRFIKPYRENTIPDIYRE
;
A
#
# COMPACT_ATOMS: atom_id res chain seq x y z
N MET A 1 -2.53 -48.29 12.73
CA MET A 1 -1.45 -47.77 11.86
C MET A 1 -1.64 -46.27 11.71
N PRO A 2 -0.83 -45.40 12.33
CA PRO A 2 -0.98 -43.96 12.15
C PRO A 2 -0.22 -43.51 10.89
N VAL A 3 -0.93 -42.87 9.98
CA VAL A 3 -0.37 -42.25 8.77
C VAL A 3 0.47 -41.03 9.18
N HIS A 4 1.78 -41.09 8.96
CA HIS A 4 2.67 -39.95 9.13
C HIS A 4 2.49 -39.00 7.94
N VAL A 5 1.70 -37.95 8.13
CA VAL A 5 1.56 -36.87 7.14
C VAL A 5 2.87 -36.08 7.15
N PRO A 6 3.59 -35.96 6.02
CA PRO A 6 4.83 -35.20 6.01
C PRO A 6 4.50 -33.73 6.29
N ARG A 7 5.02 -33.22 7.41
CA ARG A 7 5.03 -31.79 7.74
C ARG A 7 5.71 -31.10 6.56
N ARG A 8 4.93 -30.46 5.67
CA ARG A 8 5.44 -29.65 4.56
C ARG A 8 6.53 -28.75 5.12
N LEU A 9 7.78 -29.03 4.75
CA LEU A 9 8.89 -28.12 4.92
C LEU A 9 8.54 -26.92 4.05
N LEU A 10 7.97 -25.88 4.67
CA LEU A 10 7.86 -24.57 4.08
C LEU A 10 9.29 -24.13 3.77
N SER A 11 9.71 -24.26 2.51
CA SER A 11 10.99 -23.69 2.06
C SER A 11 11.08 -22.24 2.51
N ASP A 12 12.24 -21.84 2.99
CA ASP A 12 12.50 -20.52 3.57
C ASP A 12 12.14 -19.37 2.59
N ASN A 13 12.14 -19.64 1.29
CA ASN A 13 11.60 -18.76 0.24
C ASN A 13 10.18 -18.26 0.51
N GLY A 14 9.29 -19.08 1.07
CA GLY A 14 7.93 -18.66 1.40
C GLY A 14 7.88 -17.62 2.52
N ARG A 15 8.83 -17.65 3.46
CA ARG A 15 8.94 -16.67 4.56
C ARG A 15 9.46 -15.32 4.09
N PHE A 16 10.40 -15.28 3.14
CA PHE A 16 10.94 -14.03 2.59
C PHE A 16 10.09 -13.42 1.47
N HIS A 17 9.24 -14.21 0.81
CA HIS A 17 8.39 -13.73 -0.30
C HIS A 17 6.92 -13.54 0.06
N CYS A 18 6.53 -13.74 1.32
CA CYS A 18 5.13 -13.55 1.74
C CYS A 18 4.73 -12.08 1.62
N VAL A 19 3.72 -11.83 0.79
CA VAL A 19 3.08 -10.50 0.71
C VAL A 19 2.23 -10.34 1.96
N LYS A 20 2.70 -9.55 2.91
CA LYS A 20 1.93 -9.20 4.12
C LYS A 20 0.76 -8.33 3.71
N ILE A 21 -0.46 -8.86 3.76
CA ILE A 21 -1.67 -8.22 3.19
C ILE A 21 -1.89 -6.82 3.79
N ASP A 22 -1.59 -6.66 5.07
CA ASP A 22 -1.77 -5.46 5.88
C ASP A 22 -0.60 -4.46 5.81
N TYR A 23 0.41 -4.70 4.97
CA TYR A 23 1.59 -3.84 4.88
C TYR A 23 1.25 -2.38 4.53
N ALA A 24 0.34 -2.18 3.58
CA ALA A 24 -0.10 -0.85 3.17
C ALA A 24 -0.82 -0.10 4.30
N ASP A 25 -1.67 -0.80 5.05
CA ASP A 25 -2.44 -0.23 6.15
C ASP A 25 -1.52 0.16 7.31
N ARG A 26 -0.56 -0.70 7.64
CA ARG A 26 0.49 -0.40 8.63
C ARG A 26 1.36 0.78 8.19
N ALA A 27 1.71 0.85 6.90
CA ALA A 27 2.48 1.96 6.37
C ALA A 27 1.70 3.28 6.50
N LEU A 28 0.42 3.32 6.12
CA LEU A 28 -0.47 4.47 6.27
C LEU A 28 -0.61 4.89 7.74
N ALA A 29 -0.95 3.96 8.63
CA ALA A 29 -1.08 4.24 10.05
C ALA A 29 0.20 4.83 10.65
N ARG A 30 1.36 4.32 10.23
CA ARG A 30 2.66 4.85 10.66
C ARG A 30 2.87 6.29 10.20
N VAL A 31 2.62 6.60 8.92
CA VAL A 31 2.90 7.95 8.38
C VAL A 31 1.88 8.99 8.84
N ILE A 32 0.66 8.60 9.21
CA ILE A 32 -0.30 9.46 9.91
C ILE A 32 0.21 9.79 11.31
N ARG A 33 0.64 8.76 12.08
CA ARG A 33 1.17 8.96 13.44
C ARG A 33 2.44 9.82 13.47
N GLU A 34 3.24 9.79 12.41
CA GLU A 34 4.46 10.58 12.25
C GLU A 34 4.21 11.97 11.64
N ASP A 35 2.94 12.36 11.44
CA ASP A 35 2.52 13.62 10.79
C ASP A 35 3.17 13.87 9.41
N HIS A 36 3.56 12.79 8.72
CA HIS A 36 4.12 12.87 7.37
C HIS A 36 3.04 13.05 6.31
N ILE A 37 1.82 12.59 6.59
CA ILE A 37 0.62 12.81 5.76
C ILE A 37 -0.55 13.20 6.66
N ILE A 38 -1.45 14.04 6.16
CA ILE A 38 -2.68 14.38 6.88
C ILE A 38 -3.72 13.26 6.74
N GLN A 39 -4.68 13.23 7.66
CA GLN A 39 -5.74 12.22 7.68
C GLN A 39 -6.58 12.21 6.39
N ASP A 40 -6.84 13.37 5.79
CA ASP A 40 -7.60 13.47 4.53
C ASP A 40 -6.85 12.81 3.36
N ASP A 41 -5.53 12.99 3.26
CA ASP A 41 -4.71 12.33 2.24
C ASP A 41 -4.75 10.80 2.38
N ALA A 42 -4.71 10.29 3.61
CA ALA A 42 -4.82 8.86 3.86
C ALA A 42 -6.18 8.28 3.44
N LEU A 43 -7.26 9.03 3.68
CA LEU A 43 -8.60 8.65 3.23
C LEU A 43 -8.68 8.62 1.71
N LEU A 44 -8.14 9.62 1.02
CA LEU A 44 -8.09 9.66 -0.44
C LEU A 44 -7.28 8.50 -1.03
N ILE A 45 -6.12 8.20 -0.46
CA ILE A 45 -5.31 7.03 -0.88
C ILE A 45 -6.12 5.74 -0.72
N SER A 46 -6.75 5.54 0.43
CA SER A 46 -7.55 4.34 0.72
C SER A 46 -8.73 4.18 -0.27
N ALA A 47 -9.46 5.27 -0.50
CA ALA A 47 -10.59 5.31 -1.44
C ALA A 47 -10.13 4.97 -2.86
N PHE A 48 -9.07 5.62 -3.35
CA PHE A 48 -8.51 5.36 -4.68
C PHE A 48 -8.05 3.91 -4.85
N ILE A 49 -7.36 3.34 -3.86
CA ILE A 49 -6.90 1.95 -3.93
C ILE A 49 -8.07 0.97 -3.90
N THR A 50 -9.11 1.26 -3.10
CA THR A 50 -10.33 0.45 -3.03
C THR A 50 -11.06 0.45 -4.37
N GLU A 51 -11.25 1.63 -4.96
CA GLU A 51 -11.81 1.77 -6.30
C GLU A 51 -10.99 0.98 -7.32
N ARG A 52 -9.67 1.15 -7.37
CA ARG A 52 -8.77 0.44 -8.29
C ARG A 52 -8.81 -1.09 -8.13
N LYS A 53 -8.96 -1.60 -6.91
CA LYS A 53 -9.13 -3.05 -6.68
C LYS A 53 -10.42 -3.55 -7.31
N ILE A 54 -11.50 -2.79 -7.21
CA ILE A 54 -12.82 -3.16 -7.75
C ILE A 54 -12.84 -3.02 -9.28
N THR A 55 -12.34 -1.90 -9.82
CA THR A 55 -12.48 -1.56 -11.24
C THR A 55 -11.42 -2.19 -12.14
N ASN A 56 -10.19 -2.38 -11.64
CA ASN A 56 -9.06 -2.87 -12.41
C ASN A 56 -8.54 -4.25 -11.96
N ASN A 57 -9.18 -4.88 -10.96
CA ASN A 57 -8.77 -6.16 -10.38
C ASN A 57 -7.26 -6.25 -10.05
N ILE A 58 -6.69 -5.17 -9.51
CA ILE A 58 -5.26 -5.12 -9.21
C ILE A 58 -4.91 -6.08 -8.08
N SER A 59 -3.78 -6.79 -8.22
CA SER A 59 -3.30 -7.68 -7.17
C SER A 59 -2.96 -6.93 -5.88
N ILE A 60 -3.00 -7.62 -4.73
CA ILE A 60 -2.63 -7.06 -3.42
C ILE A 60 -1.24 -6.42 -3.47
N ARG A 61 -0.27 -7.10 -4.09
CA ARG A 61 1.10 -6.58 -4.26
C ARG A 61 1.12 -5.29 -5.06
N ARG A 62 0.30 -5.18 -6.11
CA ARG A 62 0.21 -3.96 -6.93
C ARG A 62 -0.44 -2.83 -6.14
N ALA A 63 -1.53 -3.10 -5.42
CA ALA A 63 -2.17 -2.13 -4.54
C ALA A 63 -1.18 -1.56 -3.51
N GLN A 64 -0.43 -2.43 -2.83
CA GLN A 64 0.57 -2.02 -1.84
C GLN A 64 1.66 -1.13 -2.43
N LYS A 65 2.16 -1.46 -3.62
CA LYS A 65 3.14 -0.61 -4.32
C LYS A 65 2.57 0.76 -4.62
N ILE A 66 1.34 0.84 -5.12
CA ILE A 66 0.70 2.13 -5.42
C ILE A 66 0.52 2.94 -4.13
N THR A 67 0.01 2.34 -3.05
CA THR A 67 -0.12 3.01 -1.74
C THR A 67 1.23 3.57 -1.26
N CYS A 68 2.29 2.78 -1.29
CA CYS A 68 3.62 3.23 -0.85
C CYS A 68 4.17 4.35 -1.73
N ASN A 69 3.94 4.28 -3.05
CA ASN A 69 4.33 5.34 -3.97
C ASN A 69 3.57 6.64 -3.67
N LEU A 70 2.25 6.57 -3.45
CA LEU A 70 1.45 7.76 -3.11
C LEU A 70 1.95 8.39 -1.80
N ILE A 71 2.11 7.60 -0.74
CA ILE A 71 2.70 8.07 0.53
C ILE A 71 4.06 8.75 0.31
N THR A 72 4.92 8.16 -0.53
CA THR A 72 6.25 8.71 -0.80
C THR A 72 6.17 10.01 -1.60
N LEU A 73 5.31 10.07 -2.62
CA LEU A 73 5.09 11.26 -3.43
C LEU A 73 4.60 12.43 -2.59
N ARG A 74 3.79 12.18 -1.56
CA ARG A 74 3.25 13.23 -0.68
C ARG A 74 4.33 14.06 0.03
N ARG A 75 5.56 13.54 0.15
CA ARG A 75 6.72 14.28 0.67
C ARG A 75 7.20 15.40 -0.25
N PHE A 76 6.85 15.34 -1.54
CA PHE A 76 7.34 16.25 -2.57
C PHE A 76 6.24 17.15 -3.15
N ILE A 77 4.98 16.88 -2.83
CA ILE A 77 3.82 17.64 -3.33
C ILE A 77 2.95 18.14 -2.17
N LYS A 78 2.06 19.09 -2.46
CA LYS A 78 1.09 19.64 -1.49
C LYS A 78 0.08 18.57 -1.02
N PRO A 79 -0.79 18.84 -0.03
CA PRO A 79 -1.97 18.01 0.22
C PRO A 79 -2.71 17.67 -1.06
N TYR A 80 -3.23 16.46 -1.21
CA TYR A 80 -3.78 16.01 -2.50
C TYR A 80 -4.92 16.89 -2.99
N ARG A 81 -5.77 17.40 -2.09
CA ARG A 81 -6.87 18.32 -2.44
C ARG A 81 -6.42 19.71 -2.89
N GLU A 82 -5.21 20.10 -2.54
CA GLU A 82 -4.66 21.43 -2.83
C GLU A 82 -3.77 21.43 -4.07
N ASN A 83 -3.39 20.25 -4.58
CA ASN A 83 -2.59 20.17 -5.80
C ASN A 83 -3.43 20.57 -7.02
N THR A 84 -2.90 21.49 -7.81
CA THR A 84 -3.42 21.81 -9.14
C THR A 84 -2.59 21.12 -10.22
N ILE A 85 -3.12 20.99 -11.44
CA ILE A 85 -2.38 20.38 -12.57
C ILE A 85 -1.01 21.07 -12.77
N PRO A 86 -0.90 22.41 -12.75
CA PRO A 86 0.39 23.09 -12.86
C PRO A 86 1.37 22.79 -11.72
N ASP A 87 0.91 22.45 -10.51
CA ASP A 87 1.80 22.08 -9.41
C ASP A 87 2.51 20.74 -9.67
N ILE A 88 1.91 19.87 -10.48
CA ILE A 88 2.39 18.50 -10.74
C ILE A 88 3.19 18.41 -12.05
N TYR A 89 2.76 19.12 -13.09
CA TYR A 89 3.28 18.99 -14.45
C TYR A 89 4.17 20.16 -14.90
N ARG A 90 4.79 20.90 -13.97
CA ARG A 90 5.77 21.93 -14.36
C ARG A 90 6.97 21.26 -15.04
N GLU A 91 7.11 21.50 -16.34
CA GLU A 91 8.27 21.15 -17.17
C GLU A 91 9.48 22.04 -16.85
#